data_AF-A0A3D2YVC0-F1
#
_entry.id   AF-A0A3D2YVC0-F1
#
_cell.length_a   1.000
_cell.length_b   1.000
_cell.length_c   1.000
_cell.angle_alpha   90.00
_cell.angle_beta   90.00
_cell.angle_gamma   90.00
#
_symmetry.space_group_name_H-M   'P 1'
#
loop_
_entity.id
_entity.type
_entity.pdbx_description
1 polymer ?
#
loop_
_entity_poly.entity_id
_entity_poly.type
_entity_poly.pdbx_seq_one_letter_code
_entity_poly.pdbx_strand_id
1 'polypeptide(L)'
;GKFVVLTTGDGTISKWGKDKLDANDAMWKEREIAQGIERERDFWGPVAVTADEQDRVFVVESCRNRIQVFRRQDPMFVGGGRL
;
A
#
# COMPACT_ATOMS: atom_id res chain seq x y z
N GLY A 1 -9.63 -1.86 -24.04
CA GLY A 1 -9.74 -1.12 -22.76
C GLY A 1 -8.86 0.10 -22.79
N LYS A 2 -9.20 1.15 -22.05
CA LYS A 2 -8.36 2.35 -21.88
C LYS A 2 -7.42 2.12 -20.71
N PHE A 3 -6.12 2.33 -20.91
CA PHE A 3 -5.16 2.33 -19.81
C PHE A 3 -5.49 3.47 -18.83
N VAL A 4 -5.55 3.16 -17.54
CA VAL A 4 -5.94 4.12 -16.49
C VAL A 4 -4.73 4.58 -15.69
N VAL A 5 -3.94 3.63 -15.15
CA VAL A 5 -2.86 3.94 -14.21
C VAL A 5 -1.79 2.84 -14.20
N LEU A 6 -0.55 3.24 -13.90
CA LEU A 6 0.55 2.36 -13.52
C LEU A 6 0.96 2.74 -12.09
N THR A 7 1.15 1.74 -11.22
CA THR A 7 1.68 1.93 -9.87
C THR A 7 2.67 0.82 -9.56
N THR A 8 3.72 1.16 -8.81
CA THR A 8 4.67 0.20 -8.26
C THR A 8 4.31 -0.21 -6.84
N GLY A 9 3.20 0.27 -6.27
CA GLY A 9 2.81 0.04 -4.88
C GLY A 9 2.70 1.36 -4.11
N ASP A 10 2.00 1.33 -2.98
CA ASP A 10 1.95 2.44 -2.02
C ASP A 10 1.93 1.90 -0.58
N GLY A 11 2.77 0.91 -0.34
CA GLY A 11 2.80 0.16 0.89
C GLY A 11 3.31 0.98 2.08
N THR A 12 2.69 0.79 3.23
CA THR A 12 3.24 1.20 4.53
C THR A 12 3.58 -0.04 5.36
N ILE A 13 4.03 0.17 6.59
CA ILE A 13 4.22 -0.94 7.52
C ILE A 13 2.93 -1.76 7.64
N SER A 14 3.01 -3.06 7.37
CA SER A 14 1.83 -3.93 7.50
C SER A 14 1.44 -4.08 8.97
N LYS A 15 0.19 -4.50 9.22
CA LYS A 15 -0.26 -4.84 10.58
C LYS A 15 0.72 -5.79 11.28
N TRP A 16 1.14 -6.86 10.59
CA TRP A 16 2.09 -7.82 11.14
C TRP A 16 3.52 -7.27 11.26
N GLY A 17 3.93 -6.38 10.36
CA GLY A 17 5.20 -5.65 10.49
C GLY A 17 5.22 -4.78 11.75
N LYS A 18 4.09 -4.12 12.05
CA LYS A 18 3.91 -3.34 13.27
C LYS A 18 3.95 -4.24 14.51
N ASP A 19 3.22 -5.36 14.51
CA ASP A 19 3.24 -6.33 15.62
C ASP A 19 4.68 -6.82 15.93
N LYS A 20 5.51 -6.99 14.89
CA LYS A 20 6.93 -7.34 15.05
C LYS A 20 7.75 -6.22 15.71
N LEU A 21 7.54 -4.96 15.32
CA LEU A 21 8.27 -3.83 15.92
C LEU A 21 7.83 -3.56 17.36
N ASP A 22 6.53 -3.71 17.64
CA ASP A 22 5.96 -3.48 18.97
C ASP A 22 6.46 -4.52 20.01
N ALA A 23 7.08 -5.62 19.57
CA ALA A 23 7.70 -6.60 20.47
C ALA A 23 9.04 -6.10 21.08
N ASN A 24 9.66 -5.06 20.52
CA ASN A 24 10.88 -4.45 21.03
C ASN A 24 11.01 -2.98 20.59
N ASP A 25 10.83 -2.06 21.54
CA ASP A 25 10.90 -0.60 21.30
C ASP A 25 12.19 -0.12 20.62
N ALA A 26 13.32 -0.81 20.81
CA ALA A 26 14.57 -0.45 20.13
C ALA A 26 14.44 -0.56 18.60
N MET A 27 13.62 -1.49 18.10
CA MET A 27 13.40 -1.69 16.66
C MET A 27 12.73 -0.48 15.98
N TRP A 28 11.92 0.28 16.72
CA TRP A 28 11.34 1.53 16.20
C TRP A 28 12.43 2.57 15.94
N LYS A 29 13.41 2.68 16.84
CA LYS A 29 14.57 3.58 16.67
C LYS A 29 15.47 3.15 15.52
N GLU A 30 15.71 1.84 15.40
CA GLU A 30 16.46 1.27 14.27
C GLU A 30 15.78 1.56 12.94
N ARG A 31 14.44 1.45 12.89
CA ARG A 31 13.65 1.79 11.71
C ARG A 31 13.71 3.28 11.36
N GLU A 32 13.69 4.17 12.35
CA GLU A 32 13.75 5.62 12.13
C GLU A 32 15.06 6.05 11.43
N ILE A 33 16.17 5.39 11.75
CA ILE A 33 17.48 5.68 11.15
C ILE A 33 17.81 4.81 9.92
N ALA A 34 16.92 3.87 9.56
CA ALA A 34 17.15 2.94 8.45
C ALA A 34 17.18 3.70 7.12
N GLN A 35 18.25 3.51 6.35
CA GLN A 35 18.37 4.07 5.01
C GLN A 35 17.51 3.29 4.01
N GLY A 36 16.87 3.99 3.07
CA GLY A 36 16.13 3.35 2.00
C GLY A 36 14.72 2.88 2.39
N ILE A 37 14.16 3.38 3.50
CA ILE A 37 12.85 2.96 4.02
C ILE A 37 11.72 3.27 3.03
N GLU A 38 11.89 4.25 2.16
CA GLU A 38 10.94 4.63 1.11
C GLU A 38 10.64 3.47 0.13
N ARG A 39 11.59 2.55 -0.05
CA ARG A 39 11.42 1.35 -0.89
C ARG A 39 10.36 0.38 -0.35
N GLU A 40 9.95 0.53 0.92
CA GLU A 40 8.85 -0.25 1.51
C GLU A 40 7.50 0.02 0.81
N ARG A 41 7.38 1.16 0.13
CA ARG A 41 6.17 1.54 -0.63
C ARG A 41 5.99 0.69 -1.87
N ASP A 42 7.08 0.48 -2.60
CA ASP A 42 7.06 -0.34 -3.81
C ASP A 42 6.72 -1.79 -3.50
N PHE A 43 6.21 -2.53 -4.48
CA PHE A 43 6.02 -3.95 -4.39
C PHE A 43 7.37 -4.64 -4.33
N TRP A 44 7.48 -5.63 -3.46
CA TRP A 44 8.59 -6.55 -3.41
C TRP A 44 8.02 -7.95 -3.56
N GLY A 45 8.40 -8.64 -4.65
CA GLY A 45 7.96 -10.00 -4.98
C GLY A 45 6.45 -10.25 -4.85
N PRO A 46 5.58 -9.46 -5.50
CA PRO A 46 4.14 -9.74 -5.49
C PRO A 46 3.86 -11.06 -6.20
N VAL A 47 2.97 -11.88 -5.62
CA VAL A 47 2.70 -13.26 -6.09
C VAL A 47 1.31 -13.44 -6.69
N ALA A 48 0.36 -12.56 -6.37
CA ALA A 48 -1.00 -12.66 -6.85
C ALA A 48 -1.70 -11.29 -6.87
N VAL A 49 -2.66 -11.15 -7.79
CA VAL A 49 -3.59 -10.02 -7.86
C VAL A 49 -5.01 -10.54 -8.08
N THR A 50 -5.98 -9.97 -7.38
CA THR A 50 -7.41 -10.23 -7.62
C THR A 50 -8.23 -8.95 -7.43
N ALA A 51 -9.44 -8.95 -7.96
CA ALA A 51 -10.43 -7.91 -7.70
C ALA A 51 -11.70 -8.54 -7.12
N ASP A 52 -12.43 -7.77 -6.31
CA ASP A 52 -13.73 -8.18 -5.81
C ASP A 52 -14.88 -7.42 -6.48
N GLU A 53 -16.11 -7.75 -6.09
CA GLU A 53 -17.34 -7.13 -6.61
C GLU A 53 -17.49 -5.64 -6.24
N GLN A 54 -16.61 -5.11 -5.37
CA GLN A 54 -16.59 -3.69 -4.98
C GLN A 54 -15.44 -2.93 -5.66
N ASP A 55 -14.90 -3.45 -6.77
CA ASP A 55 -13.79 -2.86 -7.53
C ASP A 55 -12.52 -2.60 -6.70
N ARG A 56 -12.31 -3.37 -5.62
CA ARG A 56 -11.07 -3.30 -4.84
C ARG A 56 -10.06 -4.27 -5.42
N VAL A 57 -8.85 -3.79 -5.68
CA VAL A 57 -7.74 -4.61 -6.18
C VAL A 57 -6.85 -5.01 -5.01
N PHE A 58 -6.66 -6.31 -4.82
CA PHE A 58 -5.81 -6.88 -3.78
C PHE A 58 -4.54 -7.40 -4.42
N VAL A 59 -3.39 -6.94 -3.95
CA VAL A 59 -2.07 -7.43 -4.36
C VAL A 59 -1.40 -8.08 -3.17
N VAL A 60 -1.07 -9.37 -3.28
CA VAL A 60 -0.41 -10.14 -2.21
C VAL A 60 1.10 -10.08 -2.39
N GLU A 61 1.80 -9.63 -1.35
CA GLU A 61 3.26 -9.58 -1.27
C GLU A 61 3.75 -10.47 -0.11
N SER A 62 4.14 -11.70 -0.43
CA SER A 62 4.57 -12.66 0.59
C SER A 62 5.86 -12.24 1.28
N CYS A 63 6.84 -11.69 0.54
CA CYS A 63 8.13 -11.30 1.12
C CYS A 63 8.09 -10.06 2.02
N ARG A 64 6.96 -9.36 2.13
CA ARG A 64 6.74 -8.30 3.13
C ARG A 64 5.63 -8.61 4.12
N ASN A 65 5.07 -9.82 4.08
CA ASN A 65 3.90 -10.20 4.87
C ASN A 65 2.83 -9.11 4.76
N ARG A 66 2.36 -8.82 3.54
CA ARG A 66 1.42 -7.72 3.30
C ARG A 66 0.46 -8.03 2.16
N ILE A 67 -0.72 -7.45 2.27
CA ILE A 67 -1.66 -7.29 1.16
C ILE A 67 -1.88 -5.78 0.98
N GLN A 68 -1.60 -5.26 -0.22
CA GLN A 68 -1.96 -3.89 -0.57
C GLN A 68 -3.34 -3.89 -1.24
N VAL A 69 -4.22 -3.00 -0.79
CA VAL A 69 -5.60 -2.92 -1.27
C VAL A 69 -5.83 -1.56 -1.91
N PHE A 70 -6.03 -1.56 -3.23
CA PHE A 70 -6.29 -0.36 -4.01
C PHE A 70 -7.78 -0.24 -4.31
N ARG A 71 -8.27 0.99 -4.41
CA ARG A 71 -9.65 1.28 -4.83
C ARG A 71 -9.60 2.38 -5.87
N ARG A 72 -10.50 2.33 -6.85
CA ARG A 72 -10.68 3.46 -7.75
C ARG A 72 -11.27 4.61 -6.93
N GLN A 73 -10.59 5.75 -6.92
CA GLN A 73 -11.17 6.99 -6.41
C GLN A 73 -11.90 7.67 -7.56
N ASP A 74 -13.20 7.85 -7.42
CA ASP A 74 -13.95 8.67 -8.37
C ASP A 74 -13.54 10.15 -8.19
N PRO A 75 -13.41 10.92 -9.28
CA PRO A 75 -13.04 12.32 -9.18
C PRO A 75 -14.15 13.10 -8.45
N MET A 76 -13.88 13.52 -7.21
CA MET A 76 -14.71 14.50 -6.52
C MET A 76 -14.31 15.90 -6.98
N PHE A 77 -15.16 16.53 -7.80
CA PHE A 77 -15.06 17.96 -8.08
C PHE A 77 -15.87 18.75 -7.05
N VAL A 78 -15.21 19.25 -6.01
CA VAL A 78 -15.83 20.16 -5.04
C VAL A 78 -15.75 21.58 -5.60
N GLY A 79 -16.64 21.94 -6.54
CA GLY A 79 -16.57 23.25 -7.20
C GLY A 79 -17.53 23.48 -8.36
N GLY A 80 -18.76 22.98 -8.27
CA GLY A 80 -19.79 23.20 -9.29
C GLY A 80 -21.03 23.87 -8.72
N GLY A 81 -20.86 25.00 -8.02
CA GLY A 81 -22.00 25.88 -7.73
C GLY A 81 -22.62 26.33 -9.05
N ARG A 82 -23.92 26.12 -9.21
CA ARG A 82 -24.73 26.70 -10.29
C ARG A 82 -24.50 28.21 -10.31
N LEU A 83 -23.99 28.73 -11.43
CA LEU A 83 -24.44 30.02 -11.95
C LEU A 83 -25.72 29.78 -12.76
#